data_AF-A0A286UMU5-F1
#
_entry.id   AF-A0A286UMU5-F1
#
_cell.length_a   1.000
_cell.length_b   1.000
_cell.length_c   1.000
_cell.angle_alpha   90.00
_cell.angle_beta   90.00
_cell.angle_gamma   90.00
#
_symmetry.space_group_name_H-M   'P 1'
#
loop_
_entity.id
_entity.type
_entity.pdbx_description
1 polymer ?
#
loop_
_entity_poly.entity_id
_entity_poly.type
_entity_poly.pdbx_seq_one_letter_code
_entity_poly.pdbx_strand_id
1 'polypeptide(L)'
;MNGHEGLAETLLEEFRSIPKEGKTDLDDYVVINVSPSVVPNPYLPTFRVFAYNVTEVVVGRGSSDDESFLLLRKKKKGKKDKKKKSPKRDHGHKHRKEREVDCKDKKHRNTWACRPRKPQYASGESPSRTNSLWTPLGYAQYWLPGLGNSSKGEKPKYKMEYATFTREMLHPENGDSLPIPLKELPKSLREGRSNGTEKRKSKYLPYGLEDLTIGAWVSLGRRLGEDRGRGKKIRSKFVRYMYQGADGE
;
A
#
# COMPACT_ATOMS: atom_id res chain seq x y z
N MET A 1 -22.08 -27.66 5.53
CA MET A 1 -22.10 -26.29 4.96
C MET A 1 -20.68 -25.95 4.54
N ASN A 2 -20.42 -25.83 3.24
CA ASN A 2 -19.08 -25.55 2.73
C ASN A 2 -18.70 -24.10 3.08
N GLY A 3 -17.83 -23.92 4.07
CA GLY A 3 -17.41 -22.60 4.57
C GLY A 3 -16.69 -21.71 3.53
N HIS A 4 -16.38 -22.23 2.34
CA HIS A 4 -15.75 -21.50 1.24
C HIS A 4 -16.74 -20.79 0.31
N GLU A 5 -17.98 -21.29 0.17
CA GLU A 5 -18.98 -20.73 -0.77
C GLU A 5 -19.67 -19.46 -0.28
N GLY A 6 -19.33 -18.95 0.92
CA GLY A 6 -19.89 -17.70 1.45
C GLY A 6 -18.85 -16.61 1.74
N LEU A 7 -17.56 -16.95 1.78
CA LEU A 7 -16.51 -15.98 2.17
C LEU A 7 -16.40 -14.84 1.15
N ALA A 8 -16.45 -15.17 -0.14
CA ALA A 8 -16.34 -14.18 -1.20
C ALA A 8 -17.52 -13.20 -1.17
N GLU A 9 -18.73 -13.71 -0.97
CA GLU A 9 -19.97 -12.94 -0.85
C GLU A 9 -19.92 -12.02 0.37
N THR A 10 -19.53 -12.54 1.54
CA THR A 10 -19.37 -11.76 2.77
C THR A 10 -18.38 -10.62 2.59
N LEU A 11 -17.19 -10.89 2.04
CA LEU A 11 -16.18 -9.85 1.80
C LEU A 11 -16.69 -8.77 0.83
N LEU A 12 -17.37 -9.17 -0.24
CA LEU A 12 -17.93 -8.24 -1.21
C LEU A 12 -19.05 -7.37 -0.63
N GLU A 13 -19.82 -7.90 0.33
CA GLU A 13 -20.81 -7.13 1.08
C GLU A 13 -20.15 -6.17 2.07
N GLU A 14 -19.10 -6.60 2.76
CA GLU A 14 -18.31 -5.71 3.62
C GLU A 14 -17.70 -4.55 2.84
N PHE A 15 -17.19 -4.79 1.62
CA PHE A 15 -16.66 -3.72 0.77
C PHE A 15 -17.73 -2.69 0.35
N ARG A 16 -19.01 -3.07 0.25
CA ARG A 16 -20.11 -2.13 0.00
C ARG A 16 -20.36 -1.17 1.16
N SER A 17 -19.99 -1.57 2.38
CA SER A 17 -20.16 -0.75 3.58
C SER A 17 -19.13 0.39 3.67
N ILE A 18 -18.05 0.34 2.87
CA ILE A 18 -17.01 1.37 2.87
C ILE A 18 -17.63 2.72 2.42
N PRO A 19 -17.53 3.78 3.24
CA PRO A 19 -18.08 5.10 2.89
C PRO A 19 -17.44 5.68 1.63
N LYS A 20 -18.18 6.57 0.97
CA LYS A 20 -17.65 7.37 -0.15
C LYS A 20 -16.49 8.27 0.30
N GLU A 21 -15.65 8.66 -0.65
CA GLU A 21 -14.41 9.41 -0.41
C GLU A 21 -14.55 10.60 0.52
N GLY A 22 -15.48 11.53 0.24
CA GLY A 22 -15.69 12.72 1.08
C GLY A 22 -16.26 12.46 2.49
N LYS A 23 -16.66 11.23 2.82
CA LYS A 23 -17.16 10.83 4.15
C LYS A 23 -16.21 9.92 4.91
N THR A 24 -15.08 9.55 4.32
CA THR A 24 -14.16 8.56 4.88
C THR A 24 -13.08 9.26 5.69
N ASP A 25 -12.93 8.85 6.94
CA ASP A 25 -11.76 9.17 7.75
C ASP A 25 -10.78 8.01 7.64
N LEU A 26 -9.61 8.23 7.06
CA LEU A 26 -8.61 7.17 6.90
C LEU A 26 -8.07 6.72 8.27
N ASP A 27 -8.18 7.52 9.33
CA ASP A 27 -7.81 7.16 10.72
C ASP A 27 -8.55 5.94 11.26
N ASP A 28 -9.69 5.59 10.65
CA ASP A 28 -10.49 4.44 11.04
C ASP A 28 -10.07 3.15 10.28
N TYR A 29 -9.04 3.22 9.43
CA TYR A 29 -8.58 2.11 8.59
C TYR A 29 -7.12 1.75 8.84
N VAL A 30 -6.85 0.45 8.79
CA VAL A 30 -5.51 -0.13 8.81
C VAL A 30 -5.39 -1.16 7.69
N VAL A 31 -4.22 -1.25 7.06
CA VAL A 31 -3.92 -2.26 6.06
C VAL A 31 -3.20 -3.40 6.75
N ILE A 32 -3.79 -4.60 6.68
CA ILE A 32 -3.19 -5.82 7.20
C ILE A 32 -2.83 -6.69 5.99
N ASN A 33 -1.54 -6.79 5.69
CA ASN A 33 -1.04 -7.71 4.68
C ASN A 33 -0.96 -9.11 5.29
N VAL A 34 -2.06 -9.85 5.20
CA VAL A 34 -2.03 -11.27 5.54
C VAL A 34 -1.30 -11.99 4.41
N SER A 35 -0.26 -12.76 4.74
CA SER A 35 0.36 -13.67 3.79
C SER A 35 -0.71 -14.56 3.16
N PRO A 36 -0.56 -14.95 1.88
CA PRO A 36 -1.48 -15.88 1.23
C PRO A 36 -1.81 -17.03 2.20
N SER A 37 -3.09 -17.10 2.57
CA SER A 37 -3.55 -18.00 3.61
C SER A 37 -3.19 -19.42 3.21
N VAL A 38 -2.59 -20.14 4.15
CA VAL A 38 -2.33 -21.57 4.12
C VAL A 38 -3.68 -22.29 4.17
N VAL A 39 -4.52 -22.11 3.15
CA VAL A 39 -5.78 -22.84 3.06
C VAL A 39 -5.39 -24.27 2.74
N PRO A 40 -5.60 -25.23 3.67
CA PRO A 40 -5.15 -26.58 3.47
C PRO A 40 -6.14 -27.25 2.52
N ASN A 41 -5.82 -27.25 1.23
CA ASN A 41 -5.75 -28.44 0.38
C ASN A 41 -5.99 -28.06 -1.10
N PRO A 42 -4.95 -28.10 -1.95
CA PRO A 42 -3.56 -28.40 -1.62
C PRO A 42 -2.86 -27.21 -0.95
N TYR A 43 -1.90 -27.51 -0.06
CA TYR A 43 -0.95 -26.53 0.47
C TYR A 43 -0.11 -25.98 -0.68
N LEU A 44 -0.22 -24.67 -0.95
CA LEU A 44 0.59 -24.00 -1.95
C LEU A 44 1.59 -23.02 -1.30
N PRO A 45 2.89 -23.36 -1.26
CA PRO A 45 3.96 -22.43 -0.95
C PRO A 45 3.87 -21.23 -1.88
N THR A 46 3.77 -20.06 -1.26
CA THR A 46 3.60 -18.79 -1.92
C THR A 46 4.46 -17.75 -1.21
N PHE A 47 4.96 -16.78 -1.97
CA PHE A 47 5.68 -15.65 -1.40
C PHE A 47 5.34 -14.36 -2.15
N ARG A 48 5.56 -13.23 -1.50
CA ARG A 48 5.40 -11.90 -2.08
C ARG A 48 6.73 -11.17 -2.10
N VAL A 49 7.01 -10.52 -3.22
CA VAL A 49 8.14 -9.59 -3.35
C VAL A 49 7.58 -8.19 -3.36
N PHE A 50 7.93 -7.39 -2.36
CA PHE A 50 7.48 -6.01 -2.22
C PHE A 50 8.49 -5.04 -2.81
N ALA A 51 7.98 -4.02 -3.52
CA ALA A 51 8.76 -2.85 -3.91
C ALA A 51 8.40 -1.68 -3.00
N TYR A 52 9.41 -0.89 -2.63
CA TYR A 52 9.28 0.26 -1.74
C TYR A 52 9.80 1.51 -2.42
N ASN A 53 9.23 2.65 -2.05
CA ASN A 53 9.80 3.93 -2.40
C ASN A 53 11.08 4.17 -1.58
N VAL A 54 12.19 4.37 -2.28
CA VAL A 54 13.51 4.61 -1.71
C VAL A 54 14.15 5.90 -2.24
N THR A 55 13.39 6.79 -2.87
CA THR A 55 13.94 7.99 -3.54
C THR A 55 14.66 8.95 -2.58
N GLU A 56 14.33 8.93 -1.29
CA GLU A 56 15.02 9.74 -0.27
C GLU A 56 16.23 9.02 0.36
N VAL A 57 16.47 7.74 0.02
CA VAL A 57 17.68 7.02 0.40
C VAL A 57 18.77 7.36 -0.60
N VAL A 58 19.63 8.31 -0.26
CA VAL A 58 20.89 8.52 -0.99
C VAL A 58 21.77 7.31 -0.72
N VAL A 59 21.66 6.27 -1.55
CA VAL A 59 22.59 5.14 -1.53
C VAL A 59 23.87 5.62 -2.21
N GLY A 60 24.81 6.12 -1.40
CA GLY A 60 26.13 6.52 -1.86
C GLY A 60 26.82 5.35 -2.55
N ARG A 61 26.89 5.37 -3.88
CA ARG A 61 27.87 4.58 -4.63
C ARG A 61 29.21 5.29 -4.54
N GLY A 62 30.06 4.76 -3.67
CA GLY A 62 31.51 5.00 -3.53
C GLY A 62 32.10 6.24 -4.20
N SER A 63 32.34 7.27 -3.39
CA SER A 63 33.63 7.95 -3.39
C SER A 63 34.04 8.11 -1.94
N SER A 64 35.27 7.70 -1.64
CA SER A 64 36.02 8.07 -0.45
C SER A 64 35.72 9.52 -0.06
N ASP A 65 35.02 9.70 1.04
CA ASP A 65 35.47 10.50 2.18
C ASP A 65 34.36 10.48 3.24
N ASP A 66 34.80 10.20 4.45
CA ASP A 66 34.06 10.18 5.70
C ASP A 66 33.20 11.44 5.93
N GLU A 67 32.21 11.31 6.82
CA GLU A 67 31.44 12.39 7.46
C GLU A 67 30.31 13.07 6.66
N SER A 68 29.27 12.31 6.27
CA SER A 68 27.97 12.94 5.94
C SER A 68 26.72 12.19 6.40
N PHE A 69 26.84 11.14 7.22
CA PHE A 69 25.68 10.40 7.76
C PHE A 69 24.95 11.12 8.91
N LEU A 70 25.35 12.35 9.28
CA LEU A 70 24.78 13.15 10.38
C LEU A 70 24.13 14.48 9.96
N LEU A 71 23.60 14.61 8.73
CA LEU A 71 22.89 15.82 8.29
C LEU A 71 21.37 15.69 8.16
N LEU A 72 20.76 14.71 8.80
CA LEU A 72 19.33 14.79 9.13
C LEU A 72 19.13 15.74 10.32
N ARG A 73 18.57 16.92 10.01
CA ARG A 73 18.03 17.95 10.92
C ARG A 73 19.02 18.93 11.56
N LYS A 74 19.74 19.72 10.76
CA LYS A 74 19.95 21.14 11.10
C LYS A 74 18.88 21.99 10.44
N LYS A 75 17.71 22.08 11.09
CA LYS A 75 16.82 23.24 10.89
C LYS A 75 17.70 24.49 11.10
N LYS A 76 17.85 25.32 10.07
CA LYS A 76 18.41 26.67 10.18
C LYS A 76 17.67 27.40 11.30
N LYS A 77 18.25 27.44 12.50
CA LYS A 77 17.95 28.48 13.49
C LYS A 77 18.53 29.76 12.90
N GLY A 78 17.69 30.55 12.24
CA GLY A 78 18.00 31.95 11.97
C GLY A 78 18.33 32.63 13.30
N LYS A 79 19.55 33.16 13.40
CA LYS A 79 19.99 34.02 14.51
C LYS A 79 19.02 35.20 14.60
N LYS A 80 18.32 35.31 15.73
CA LYS A 80 17.63 36.55 16.14
C LYS A 80 18.60 37.34 17.02
N ASP A 81 19.00 38.50 16.53
CA ASP A 81 19.68 39.52 17.32
C ASP A 81 18.79 40.06 18.45
N LYS A 82 19.45 40.47 19.53
CA LYS A 82 18.86 40.75 20.84
C LYS A 82 18.17 42.13 20.90
N LYS A 83 17.00 42.11 21.56
CA LYS A 83 16.40 43.10 22.49
C LYS A 83 15.99 44.49 21.98
N LYS A 84 14.67 44.74 22.02
CA LYS A 84 14.08 45.89 22.74
C LYS A 84 12.99 45.38 23.70
N LYS A 85 13.02 45.90 24.94
CA LYS A 85 12.06 45.61 26.03
C LYS A 85 10.73 46.30 25.74
N SER A 86 9.62 45.59 25.86
CA SER A 86 8.26 46.15 25.97
C SER A 86 7.40 45.21 26.85
N PRO A 87 6.32 45.71 27.45
CA PRO A 87 6.04 45.54 28.87
C PRO A 87 5.49 44.17 29.25
N LYS A 88 5.63 43.84 30.54
CA LYS A 88 5.06 42.66 31.20
C LYS A 88 3.64 42.40 30.69
N ARG A 89 3.44 41.29 30.00
CA ARG A 89 2.10 40.80 29.64
C ARG A 89 1.60 39.94 30.79
N ASP A 90 0.36 40.22 31.17
CA ASP A 90 -0.32 39.68 32.34
C ASP A 90 -0.33 38.16 32.44
N HIS A 91 -0.26 37.74 33.70
CA HIS A 91 -0.47 36.40 34.19
C HIS A 91 -1.87 35.90 33.83
N GLY A 92 -1.97 34.70 33.25
CA GLY A 92 -3.28 34.13 32.95
C GLY A 92 -3.29 32.77 32.24
N HIS A 93 -2.40 31.83 32.57
CA HIS A 93 -2.65 30.43 32.21
C HIS A 93 -3.64 29.83 33.19
N LYS A 94 -4.89 30.32 33.17
CA LYS A 94 -6.01 29.51 33.62
C LYS A 94 -6.03 28.30 32.69
N HIS A 95 -5.56 27.16 33.17
CA HIS A 95 -6.02 25.86 32.69
C HIS A 95 -7.53 25.91 32.81
N ARG A 96 -8.20 26.30 31.72
CA ARG A 96 -9.66 26.30 31.66
C ARG A 96 -10.03 24.84 31.87
N LYS A 97 -10.62 24.55 33.03
CA LYS A 97 -11.18 23.23 33.37
C LYS A 97 -11.76 22.65 32.09
N GLU A 98 -11.27 21.47 31.72
CA GLU A 98 -11.80 20.67 30.63
C GLU A 98 -13.33 20.77 30.70
N ARG A 99 -13.91 21.55 29.79
CA ARG A 99 -15.27 21.22 29.37
C ARG A 99 -15.10 19.84 28.77
N GLU A 100 -15.96 18.90 29.13
CA GLU A 100 -16.11 17.63 28.42
C GLU A 100 -16.10 17.92 26.92
N VAL A 101 -14.93 17.83 26.30
CA VAL A 101 -14.82 18.01 24.88
C VAL A 101 -15.26 16.67 24.34
N ASP A 102 -16.40 16.64 23.66
CA ASP A 102 -16.85 15.41 23.04
C ASP A 102 -15.88 15.04 21.90
N CYS A 103 -14.98 14.11 22.21
CA CYS A 103 -13.97 13.64 21.26
C CYS A 103 -14.55 12.76 20.15
N LYS A 104 -15.86 12.42 20.23
CA LYS A 104 -16.59 11.77 19.14
C LYS A 104 -17.01 12.74 18.04
N ASP A 105 -17.08 14.05 18.33
CA ASP A 105 -17.35 15.05 17.29
C ASP A 105 -16.11 15.27 16.42
N LYS A 106 -16.29 15.17 15.09
CA LYS A 106 -15.24 15.42 14.08
C LYS A 106 -14.59 16.79 14.23
N LYS A 107 -15.34 17.82 14.64
CA LYS A 107 -14.81 19.18 14.85
C LYS A 107 -13.82 19.23 16.00
N HIS A 108 -13.97 18.35 16.97
CA HIS A 108 -13.17 18.33 18.20
C HIS A 108 -12.09 17.25 18.19
N ARG A 109 -12.23 16.18 17.39
CA ARG A 109 -11.27 15.06 17.26
C ARG A 109 -9.80 15.47 17.07
N ASN A 110 -9.54 16.59 16.39
CA ASN A 110 -8.17 17.07 16.13
C ASN A 110 -7.69 18.18 17.08
N THR A 111 -8.54 18.63 18.02
CA THR A 111 -8.18 19.63 19.03
C THR A 111 -7.25 19.03 20.09
N TRP A 112 -6.44 19.87 20.75
CA TRP A 112 -5.46 19.40 21.73
C TRP A 112 -6.09 18.60 22.88
N ALA A 113 -7.33 18.94 23.28
CA ALA A 113 -8.07 18.30 24.36
C ALA A 113 -8.55 16.87 24.01
N CYS A 114 -8.79 16.61 22.72
CA CYS A 114 -9.27 15.33 22.21
C CYS A 114 -8.26 14.58 21.36
N ARG A 115 -7.01 15.05 21.35
CA ARG A 115 -5.89 14.27 20.88
C ARG A 115 -5.51 13.31 22.02
N PRO A 116 -5.88 12.02 21.99
CA PRO A 116 -4.91 11.05 22.47
C PRO A 116 -3.62 11.31 21.68
N ARG A 117 -2.44 11.04 22.24
CA ARG A 117 -1.22 10.99 21.44
C ARG A 117 -1.50 10.01 20.30
N LYS A 118 -1.93 10.53 19.14
CA LYS A 118 -2.29 9.70 18.00
C LYS A 118 -1.07 8.82 17.74
N PRO A 119 -1.26 7.52 17.50
CA PRO A 119 -0.12 6.67 17.21
C PRO A 119 0.62 7.23 15.99
N GLN A 120 1.92 7.01 15.93
CA GLN A 120 2.80 7.65 14.94
C GLN A 120 2.34 7.44 13.48
N TYR A 121 1.62 6.34 13.21
CA TYR A 121 1.06 5.98 11.90
C TYR A 121 -0.22 6.75 11.51
N ALA A 122 -0.84 7.52 12.41
CA ALA A 122 -2.01 8.34 12.09
C ALA A 122 -1.66 9.74 11.54
N SER A 123 -0.36 10.05 11.40
CA SER A 123 0.05 11.25 10.68
C SER A 123 -0.37 11.15 9.21
N GLY A 124 -0.95 12.23 8.66
CA GLY A 124 -1.27 12.30 7.23
C GLY A 124 -0.03 12.13 6.34
N GLU A 125 1.15 12.50 6.83
CA GLU A 125 2.44 12.35 6.14
C GLU A 125 3.10 10.98 6.38
N SER A 126 2.46 10.06 7.10
CA SER A 126 3.05 8.74 7.34
C SER A 126 3.17 7.93 6.03
N PRO A 127 4.17 7.03 5.90
CA PRO A 127 4.33 6.19 4.70
C PRO A 127 3.14 5.28 4.38
N SER A 128 2.27 5.03 5.35
CA SER A 128 0.99 4.32 5.16
C SER A 128 -0.12 5.19 4.56
N ARG A 129 0.02 6.52 4.58
CA ARG A 129 -0.99 7.50 4.14
C ARG A 129 -0.60 8.22 2.86
N THR A 130 0.68 8.54 2.73
CA THR A 130 1.23 9.30 1.61
C THR A 130 2.49 8.62 1.13
N ASN A 131 2.60 8.50 -0.19
CA ASN A 131 3.77 7.95 -0.84
C ASN A 131 5.01 8.79 -0.52
N SER A 132 5.88 8.22 0.31
CA SER A 132 7.09 8.80 0.86
C SER A 132 8.12 7.70 1.09
N LEU A 133 9.27 8.02 1.68
CA LEU A 133 10.29 7.03 2.00
C LEU A 133 9.69 5.81 2.75
N TRP A 134 9.99 4.62 2.24
CA TRP A 134 9.50 3.33 2.73
C TRP A 134 8.00 3.06 2.56
N THR A 135 7.28 3.88 1.78
CA THR A 135 5.95 3.49 1.32
C THR A 135 6.06 2.25 0.42
N PRO A 136 5.30 1.18 0.69
CA PRO A 136 5.21 0.07 -0.23
C PRO A 136 4.48 0.52 -1.51
N LEU A 137 5.12 0.34 -2.66
CA LEU A 137 4.59 0.70 -3.97
C LEU A 137 3.74 -0.41 -4.59
N GLY A 138 4.07 -1.67 -4.28
CA GLY A 138 3.36 -2.81 -4.79
C GLY A 138 4.03 -4.12 -4.42
N TYR A 139 3.38 -5.23 -4.75
CA TYR A 139 4.00 -6.54 -4.67
C TYR A 139 3.67 -7.42 -5.87
N ALA A 140 4.55 -8.40 -6.12
CA ALA A 140 4.26 -9.56 -6.95
C ALA A 140 4.15 -10.81 -6.08
N GLN A 141 3.07 -11.56 -6.29
CA GLN A 141 2.81 -12.84 -5.64
C GLN A 141 3.24 -13.98 -6.55
N TYR A 142 4.03 -14.89 -6.00
CA TYR A 142 4.50 -16.09 -6.66
C TYR A 142 4.04 -17.32 -5.91
N TRP A 143 3.89 -18.42 -6.64
CA TRP A 143 3.50 -19.71 -6.10
C TRP A 143 4.32 -20.83 -6.73
N LEU A 144 4.44 -21.95 -6.02
CA LEU A 144 5.15 -23.14 -6.49
C LEU A 144 4.17 -24.19 -7.06
N PRO A 145 4.04 -24.32 -8.39
CA PRO A 145 3.26 -25.39 -9.00
C PRO A 145 3.89 -26.77 -8.83
N GLY A 146 3.05 -27.81 -8.93
CA GLY A 146 3.50 -29.18 -9.15
C GLY A 146 4.20 -29.85 -7.96
N LEU A 147 3.93 -29.42 -6.72
CA LEU A 147 4.54 -30.03 -5.52
C LEU A 147 4.33 -31.54 -5.43
N GLY A 148 3.15 -32.03 -5.80
CA GLY A 148 2.86 -33.47 -5.75
C GLY A 148 3.70 -34.31 -6.71
N ASN A 149 4.18 -33.72 -7.81
CA ASN A 149 4.95 -34.41 -8.85
C ASN A 149 6.44 -34.03 -8.81
N SER A 150 6.88 -33.30 -7.79
CA SER A 150 8.25 -32.79 -7.69
C SER A 150 9.24 -33.91 -7.31
N SER A 151 10.37 -33.99 -8.02
CA SER A 151 11.45 -34.93 -7.73
C SER A 151 12.67 -34.22 -7.13
N LYS A 152 13.54 -34.95 -6.41
CA LYS A 152 14.76 -34.39 -5.79
C LYS A 152 15.76 -33.79 -6.81
N GLY A 153 15.67 -34.19 -8.08
CA GLY A 153 16.58 -33.75 -9.14
C GLY A 153 16.20 -32.44 -9.83
N GLU A 154 14.96 -31.97 -9.66
CA GLU A 154 14.47 -30.78 -10.33
C GLU A 154 14.49 -29.56 -9.40
N LYS A 155 15.01 -28.44 -9.91
CA LYS A 155 14.98 -27.16 -9.18
C LYS A 155 13.54 -26.61 -9.15
N PRO A 156 13.09 -26.02 -8.03
CA PRO A 156 11.76 -25.44 -7.93
C PRO A 156 11.60 -24.29 -8.93
N LYS A 157 10.46 -24.28 -9.64
CA LYS A 157 10.11 -23.23 -10.61
C LYS A 157 8.88 -22.50 -10.11
N TYR A 158 9.08 -21.28 -9.61
CA TYR A 158 7.98 -20.43 -9.16
C TYR A 158 7.30 -19.75 -10.35
N LYS A 159 5.98 -19.64 -10.28
CA LYS A 159 5.17 -18.90 -11.25
C LYS A 159 4.55 -17.67 -10.58
N MET A 160 4.54 -16.55 -11.30
CA MET A 160 3.81 -15.36 -10.87
C MET A 160 2.31 -15.61 -10.96
N GLU A 161 1.59 -15.35 -9.88
CA GLU A 161 0.13 -15.40 -9.83
C GLU A 161 -0.47 -14.07 -10.30
N TYR A 162 -0.09 -12.99 -9.61
CA TYR A 162 -0.42 -11.62 -9.98
C TYR A 162 0.53 -10.62 -9.32
N ALA A 163 0.48 -9.37 -9.77
CA ALA A 163 1.12 -8.24 -9.15
C ALA A 163 0.14 -7.06 -9.02
N THR A 164 0.36 -6.22 -8.03
CA THR A 164 -0.52 -5.06 -7.77
C THR A 164 -0.19 -3.87 -8.67
N PHE A 165 1.01 -3.82 -9.25
CA PHE A 165 1.53 -2.69 -10.02
C PHE A 165 0.64 -2.30 -11.22
N THR A 166 0.74 -1.04 -11.62
CA THR A 166 0.31 -0.61 -12.95
C THR A 166 1.31 -1.11 -14.02
N ARG A 167 0.90 -1.11 -15.29
CA ARG A 167 1.79 -1.58 -16.36
C ARG A 167 2.94 -0.61 -16.59
N GLU A 168 2.67 0.67 -16.37
CA GLU A 168 3.62 1.78 -16.47
C GLU A 168 4.75 1.63 -15.46
N MET A 169 4.45 1.21 -14.23
CA MET A 169 5.47 0.97 -13.19
C MET A 169 6.39 -0.22 -13.50
N LEU A 170 5.93 -1.20 -14.28
CA LEU A 170 6.76 -2.32 -14.72
C LEU A 170 7.71 -1.96 -15.87
N HIS A 171 7.55 -0.76 -16.47
CA HIS A 171 8.33 -0.28 -17.60
C HIS A 171 8.55 1.24 -17.47
N PRO A 172 9.34 1.69 -16.47
CA PRO A 172 9.60 3.11 -16.28
C PRO A 172 10.36 3.69 -17.48
N GLU A 173 9.94 4.88 -17.94
CA GLU A 173 10.50 5.53 -19.13
C GLU A 173 11.94 6.05 -18.90
N ASN A 174 12.30 6.34 -17.64
CA ASN A 174 13.53 7.06 -17.29
C ASN A 174 14.73 6.18 -16.91
N GLY A 175 14.67 4.87 -17.18
CA GLY A 175 15.74 3.95 -16.77
C GLY A 175 15.81 3.72 -15.26
N ASP A 176 14.76 4.07 -14.52
CA ASP A 176 14.62 3.76 -13.10
C ASP A 176 14.68 2.24 -12.87
N SER A 177 15.07 1.85 -11.65
CA SER A 177 15.11 0.44 -11.28
C SER A 177 13.72 -0.19 -11.39
N LEU A 178 13.59 -1.22 -12.22
CA LEU A 178 12.38 -2.00 -12.34
C LEU A 178 11.97 -2.59 -10.98
N PRO A 179 10.70 -2.46 -10.55
CA PRO A 179 10.26 -3.02 -9.28
C PRO A 179 10.32 -4.55 -9.27
N ILE A 180 10.29 -5.18 -10.45
CA ILE A 180 10.47 -6.62 -10.64
C ILE A 180 11.44 -6.81 -11.81
N PRO A 181 12.52 -7.60 -11.66
CA PRO A 181 13.44 -7.88 -12.76
C PRO A 181 12.72 -8.51 -13.97
N LEU A 182 13.04 -8.08 -15.20
CA LEU A 182 12.38 -8.56 -16.44
C LEU A 182 12.35 -10.08 -16.58
N LYS A 183 13.41 -10.77 -16.15
CA LYS A 183 13.50 -12.23 -16.19
C LYS A 183 12.45 -12.93 -15.32
N GLU A 184 12.01 -12.27 -14.24
CA GLU A 184 10.99 -12.78 -13.30
C GLU A 184 9.57 -12.39 -13.71
N LEU A 185 9.41 -11.56 -14.75
CA LEU A 185 8.11 -11.25 -15.33
C LEU A 185 7.66 -12.35 -16.30
N PRO A 186 6.35 -12.66 -16.37
CA PRO A 186 5.76 -13.45 -17.45
C PRO A 186 6.03 -12.81 -18.82
N LYS A 187 6.14 -13.62 -19.89
CA LYS A 187 6.42 -13.13 -21.26
C LYS A 187 5.49 -11.99 -21.68
N SER A 188 4.19 -12.09 -21.37
CA SER A 188 3.18 -11.07 -21.69
C SER A 188 3.36 -9.72 -20.99
N LEU A 189 4.19 -9.67 -19.95
CA LEU A 189 4.56 -8.47 -19.21
C LEU A 189 5.99 -7.99 -19.50
N ARG A 190 6.81 -8.75 -20.23
CA ARG A 190 8.18 -8.36 -20.60
C ARG A 190 8.23 -7.38 -21.75
N GLU A 191 7.33 -7.54 -22.70
CA GLU A 191 7.17 -6.57 -23.79
C GLU A 191 6.54 -5.30 -23.21
N GLY A 192 7.25 -4.17 -23.38
CA GLY A 192 6.83 -2.85 -22.94
C GLY A 192 5.56 -2.36 -23.65
N ARG A 193 5.41 -1.05 -23.87
CA ARG A 193 4.36 -0.51 -24.74
C ARG A 193 4.56 -1.04 -26.17
N SER A 194 4.04 -2.22 -26.50
CA SER A 194 3.91 -2.64 -27.89
C SER A 194 3.00 -1.63 -28.57
N ASN A 195 3.50 -1.06 -29.66
CA ASN A 195 2.93 0.05 -30.42
C ASN A 195 1.39 -0.02 -30.52
N GLY A 196 0.79 1.10 -30.12
CA GLY A 196 -0.63 1.45 -30.14
C GLY A 196 -1.61 0.44 -30.72
N THR A 197 -2.26 -0.35 -29.87
CA THR A 197 -3.72 -0.63 -29.94
C THR A 197 -4.22 -1.55 -28.84
N GLU A 198 -3.35 -2.34 -28.21
CA GLU A 198 -3.77 -3.18 -27.10
C GLU A 198 -3.10 -2.74 -25.80
N LYS A 199 -3.84 -1.94 -25.00
CA LYS A 199 -3.81 -2.08 -23.53
C LYS A 199 -4.22 -3.54 -23.21
N ARG A 200 -3.34 -4.52 -23.50
CA ARG A 200 -3.61 -5.94 -23.30
C ARG A 200 -3.93 -6.08 -21.83
N LYS A 201 -5.19 -6.42 -21.56
CA LYS A 201 -5.71 -6.75 -20.24
C LYS A 201 -4.83 -7.89 -19.71
N SER A 202 -3.77 -7.56 -18.96
CA SER A 202 -2.91 -8.58 -18.40
C SER A 202 -3.70 -9.30 -17.32
N LYS A 203 -3.72 -10.64 -17.37
CA LYS A 203 -4.29 -11.43 -16.27
C LYS A 203 -3.55 -11.09 -14.97
N TYR A 204 -2.23 -10.94 -15.05
CA TYR A 204 -1.34 -10.73 -13.91
C TYR A 204 -1.47 -9.36 -13.23
N LEU A 205 -2.15 -8.36 -13.80
CA LEU A 205 -2.31 -7.03 -13.20
C LEU A 205 -3.79 -6.72 -12.92
N PRO A 206 -4.42 -7.39 -11.94
CA PRO A 206 -5.86 -7.30 -11.74
C PRO A 206 -6.32 -5.95 -11.17
N TYR A 207 -5.50 -5.32 -10.32
CA TYR A 207 -5.90 -4.17 -9.51
C TYR A 207 -5.37 -2.83 -10.04
N GLY A 208 -4.12 -2.82 -10.54
CA GLY A 208 -3.47 -1.63 -11.08
C GLY A 208 -3.37 -0.51 -10.05
N LEU A 209 -2.74 -0.80 -8.92
CA LEU A 209 -2.48 0.14 -7.85
C LEU A 209 -1.16 0.87 -8.11
N GLU A 210 -1.15 2.18 -7.86
CA GLU A 210 0.04 3.04 -7.96
C GLU A 210 0.93 2.93 -6.71
N ASP A 211 0.31 2.72 -5.55
CA ASP A 211 0.96 2.41 -4.29
C ASP A 211 0.08 1.53 -3.41
N LEU A 212 0.59 1.13 -2.24
CA LEU A 212 -0.14 0.35 -1.24
C LEU A 212 -0.48 1.19 0.01
N THR A 213 -0.71 2.50 -0.16
CA THR A 213 -1.21 3.34 0.92
C THR A 213 -2.62 2.93 1.33
N ILE A 214 -3.03 3.31 2.54
CA ILE A 214 -4.38 3.06 3.06
C ILE A 214 -5.43 3.69 2.12
N GLY A 215 -5.13 4.86 1.53
CA GLY A 215 -6.01 5.49 0.53
C GLY A 215 -6.21 4.61 -0.72
N ALA A 216 -5.14 4.03 -1.26
CA ALA A 216 -5.20 3.14 -2.41
C ALA A 216 -6.01 1.88 -2.13
N TRP A 217 -5.82 1.25 -0.96
CA TRP A 217 -6.58 0.06 -0.55
C TRP A 217 -8.06 0.36 -0.31
N VAL A 218 -8.40 1.47 0.35
CA VAL A 218 -9.78 1.89 0.55
C VAL A 218 -10.46 2.21 -0.79
N SER A 219 -9.74 2.85 -1.72
CA SER A 219 -10.22 3.09 -3.09
C SER A 219 -10.52 1.79 -3.84
N LEU A 220 -9.62 0.79 -3.73
CA LEU A 220 -9.86 -0.54 -4.28
C LEU A 220 -11.08 -1.21 -3.63
N GLY A 221 -11.21 -1.15 -2.30
CA GLY A 221 -12.36 -1.68 -1.57
C GLY A 221 -13.68 -1.11 -2.08
N ARG A 222 -13.78 0.21 -2.30
CA ARG A 222 -14.98 0.82 -2.91
C ARG A 222 -15.27 0.28 -4.30
N ARG A 223 -14.24 0.15 -5.15
CA ARG A 223 -14.38 -0.45 -6.50
C ARG A 223 -14.86 -1.90 -6.45
N LEU A 224 -14.49 -2.65 -5.41
CA LEU A 224 -14.98 -4.01 -5.16
C LEU A 224 -16.42 -4.03 -4.62
N GLY A 225 -16.85 -3.00 -3.89
CA GLY A 225 -18.25 -2.83 -3.46
C GLY A 225 -19.20 -2.54 -4.63
N GLU A 226 -18.73 -1.88 -5.69
CA GLU A 226 -19.53 -1.59 -6.88
C GLU A 226 -19.95 -2.87 -7.63
N ASP A 227 -21.25 -3.10 -7.77
CA ASP A 227 -21.81 -4.30 -8.43
C ASP A 227 -22.16 -4.10 -9.92
N ARG A 228 -21.98 -2.88 -10.43
CA ARG A 228 -22.29 -2.50 -11.81
C ARG A 228 -21.05 -2.08 -12.59
N GLY A 229 -21.14 -2.11 -13.91
CA GLY A 229 -20.13 -1.56 -14.82
C GLY A 229 -18.72 -2.14 -14.60
N ARG A 230 -17.76 -1.25 -14.28
CA ARG A 230 -16.37 -1.63 -14.02
C ARG A 230 -16.19 -2.41 -12.71
N GLY A 231 -17.05 -2.16 -11.71
CA GLY A 231 -17.06 -2.86 -10.42
C GLY A 231 -17.28 -4.37 -10.56
N LYS A 232 -18.29 -4.78 -11.32
CA LYS A 232 -18.57 -6.21 -11.59
C LYS A 232 -17.34 -6.96 -12.13
N LYS A 233 -16.59 -6.34 -13.06
CA LYS A 233 -15.40 -6.95 -13.66
C LYS A 233 -14.26 -7.14 -12.65
N ILE A 234 -14.05 -6.17 -11.76
CA ILE A 234 -13.00 -6.28 -10.73
C ILE A 234 -13.40 -7.25 -9.62
N ARG A 235 -14.69 -7.35 -9.26
CA ARG A 235 -15.22 -8.37 -8.34
C ARG A 235 -14.95 -9.78 -8.85
N SER A 236 -15.29 -10.07 -10.11
CA SER A 236 -15.02 -11.39 -10.70
C SER A 236 -13.52 -11.72 -10.70
N LYS A 237 -12.65 -10.74 -10.95
CA LYS A 237 -11.20 -10.93 -10.83
C LYS A 237 -10.79 -11.21 -9.38
N PHE A 238 -11.27 -10.42 -8.43
CA PHE A 238 -10.97 -10.57 -7.00
C PHE A 238 -11.31 -11.98 -6.51
N VAL A 239 -12.55 -12.44 -6.76
CA VAL A 239 -12.99 -13.80 -6.40
C VAL A 239 -12.10 -14.86 -7.05
N ARG A 240 -11.76 -14.70 -8.33
CA ARG A 240 -10.84 -15.61 -9.02
C ARG A 240 -9.47 -15.68 -8.34
N TYR A 241 -8.90 -14.53 -7.94
CA TYR A 241 -7.60 -14.47 -7.27
C TYR A 241 -7.62 -14.91 -5.80
N MET A 242 -8.79 -14.97 -5.15
CA MET A 242 -8.90 -15.57 -3.81
C MET A 242 -8.61 -17.08 -3.82
N TYR A 243 -8.88 -17.75 -4.95
CA TYR A 243 -8.76 -19.20 -5.10
C TYR A 243 -7.73 -19.59 -6.16
N GLN A 244 -6.52 -18.99 -6.11
CA GLN A 244 -5.38 -19.32 -7.00
C GLN A 244 -5.62 -18.98 -8.47
N GLY A 245 -6.08 -17.75 -8.72
CA GLY A 245 -6.56 -17.31 -10.02
C GLY A 245 -5.49 -17.16 -11.11
N ALA A 246 -5.11 -18.23 -11.82
CA ALA A 246 -4.52 -18.12 -13.17
C ALA A 246 -4.30 -19.46 -13.90
N ASP A 247 -4.30 -20.59 -13.18
CA ASP A 247 -3.90 -21.91 -13.69
C ASP A 247 -5.00 -22.97 -13.46
N GLY A 248 -6.27 -22.59 -13.65
CA GLY A 248 -7.33 -23.53 -14.03
C GLY A 248 -7.42 -23.55 -15.56
N GLU A 249 -6.53 -24.30 -16.20
CA GLU A 249 -6.79 -24.91 -17.51
C GLU A 249 -7.54 -26.22 -17.31
#